data_AF-A0A537B695-F1
#
_entry.id   AF-A0A537B695-F1
#
_cell.length_a   1.000
_cell.length_b   1.000
_cell.length_c   1.000
_cell.angle_alpha   90.00
_cell.angle_beta   90.00
_cell.angle_gamma   90.00
#
_symmetry.space_group_name_H-M   'P 1'
#
loop_
_entity.id
_entity.type
_entity.pdbx_description
1 polymer ?
#
loop_
_entity_poly.entity_id
_entity_poly.type
_entity_poly.pdbx_seq_one_letter_code
_entity_poly.pdbx_strand_id
1 'polypeptide(L)'
;MAADRVAILAIPAESANGATDAPLLREELERAQRVASGQIGTQDLDWLSKGFSAFLANGGALPLERCLRLPGRDGALRRECRDYWLRSAWKMTGGDLSPWCRSEMLAVEVRTFAARQWVRWRTLQSVPPDASELETALFHAFRAYERIPVTAMQLHNIAHHRRHS
;
A
#
# COMPACT_ATOMS: atom_id res chain seq x y z
N MET A 1 -48.30 22.32 15.94
CA MET A 1 -47.55 21.12 15.52
C MET A 1 -47.57 21.06 14.01
N ALA A 2 -46.47 21.44 13.35
CA ALA A 2 -46.25 21.21 11.93
C ALA A 2 -44.77 20.82 11.79
N ALA A 3 -44.52 19.54 11.49
CA ALA A 3 -43.19 19.02 11.28
C ALA A 3 -42.83 19.20 9.80
N ASP A 4 -41.89 20.09 9.55
CA ASP A 4 -41.34 20.38 8.23
C ASP A 4 -40.41 19.22 7.81
N ARG A 5 -40.75 18.53 6.73
CA ARG A 5 -40.00 17.37 6.21
C ARG A 5 -38.89 17.89 5.32
N VAL A 6 -37.66 17.91 5.85
CA VAL A 6 -36.44 18.15 5.05
C VAL A 6 -36.29 17.03 4.02
N ALA A 7 -36.40 17.39 2.74
CA ALA A 7 -36.10 16.52 1.63
C ALA A 7 -34.59 16.21 1.61
N ILE A 8 -34.22 14.99 1.98
CA ILE A 8 -32.87 14.46 1.80
C ILE A 8 -32.71 14.18 0.30
N LEU A 9 -31.96 15.05 -0.39
CA LEU A 9 -31.44 14.79 -1.73
C LEU A 9 -30.58 13.53 -1.66
N ALA A 10 -31.10 12.44 -2.20
CA ALA A 10 -30.36 11.21 -2.42
C ALA A 10 -29.25 11.50 -3.45
N ILE A 11 -28.00 11.53 -2.98
CA ILE A 11 -26.83 11.50 -3.86
C ILE A 11 -26.78 10.09 -4.49
N PRO A 12 -26.74 9.96 -5.82
CA PRO A 12 -26.70 8.65 -6.45
C PRO A 12 -25.39 7.95 -6.06
N ALA A 13 -25.51 6.69 -5.66
CA ALA A 13 -24.38 5.80 -5.49
C ALA A 13 -23.81 5.47 -6.88
N GLU A 14 -22.84 6.26 -7.35
CA GLU A 14 -22.04 5.91 -8.52
C GLU A 14 -21.16 4.71 -8.17
N SER A 15 -21.59 3.55 -8.66
CA SER A 15 -20.73 2.39 -8.86
C SER A 15 -19.89 2.55 -10.13
N ALA A 16 -18.66 2.05 -10.02
CA ALA A 16 -17.78 1.58 -11.10
C ALA A 16 -16.94 2.62 -11.86
N ASN A 17 -15.77 2.95 -11.29
CA ASN A 17 -14.55 3.18 -12.07
C ASN A 17 -13.30 2.64 -11.32
N GLY A 18 -13.31 1.33 -11.01
CA GLY A 18 -12.25 0.70 -10.22
C GLY A 18 -10.87 0.60 -10.89
N ALA A 19 -10.76 0.85 -12.19
CA ALA A 19 -9.50 0.74 -12.93
C ALA A 19 -8.68 2.05 -12.98
N THR A 20 -9.35 3.21 -12.99
CA THR A 20 -8.70 4.52 -13.14
C THR A 20 -8.17 5.08 -11.82
N ASP A 21 -8.77 4.69 -10.69
CA ASP A 21 -8.37 5.18 -9.37
C ASP A 21 -7.17 4.41 -8.77
N ALA A 22 -6.93 3.17 -9.21
CA ALA A 22 -5.91 2.30 -8.63
C ALA A 22 -4.47 2.88 -8.68
N PRO A 23 -4.02 3.54 -9.77
CA PRO A 23 -2.71 4.18 -9.82
C PRO A 23 -2.59 5.36 -8.86
N LEU A 24 -3.65 6.17 -8.74
CA LEU A 24 -3.67 7.33 -7.83
C LEU A 24 -3.65 6.86 -6.38
N LEU A 25 -4.49 5.89 -6.01
CA LEU A 25 -4.49 5.31 -4.65
C LEU A 25 -3.11 4.75 -4.25
N ARG A 26 -2.34 4.24 -5.22
CA ARG A 26 -0.98 3.74 -5.02
C ARG A 26 0.01 4.86 -4.76
N GLU A 27 0.01 5.90 -5.58
CA GLU A 27 0.88 7.07 -5.39
C GLU A 27 0.66 7.70 -4.01
N GLU A 28 -0.61 7.79 -3.58
CA GLU A 28 -0.97 8.35 -2.28
C GLU A 28 -0.59 7.41 -1.13
N LEU A 29 -0.64 6.08 -1.32
CA LEU A 29 -0.10 5.14 -0.33
C LEU A 29 1.43 5.22 -0.23
N GLU A 30 2.13 5.34 -1.36
CA GLU A 30 3.58 5.54 -1.39
C GLU A 30 3.98 6.84 -0.69
N ARG A 31 3.18 7.90 -0.89
CA ARG A 31 3.29 9.16 -0.15
C ARG A 31 3.04 8.98 1.34
N ALA A 32 2.00 8.25 1.74
CA ALA A 32 1.72 7.94 3.14
C ALA A 32 2.85 7.16 3.82
N GLN A 33 3.42 6.16 3.14
CA GLN A 33 4.58 5.40 3.65
C GLN A 33 5.80 6.29 3.84
N ARG A 34 6.06 7.21 2.90
CA ARG A 34 7.16 8.17 2.98
C ARG A 34 6.99 9.16 4.14
N VAL A 35 5.77 9.68 4.32
CA VAL A 35 5.45 10.54 5.48
C VAL A 35 5.62 9.77 6.78
N ALA A 36 5.13 8.52 6.85
CA ALA A 36 5.23 7.68 8.03
C ALA A 36 6.67 7.31 8.41
N SER A 37 7.59 7.24 7.43
CA SER A 37 9.02 7.03 7.68
C SER A 37 9.78 8.31 8.06
N GLY A 38 9.08 9.45 8.17
CA GLY A 38 9.66 10.75 8.53
C GLY A 38 10.29 11.51 7.37
N GLN A 39 10.20 10.99 6.14
CA GLN A 39 10.72 11.62 4.93
C GLN A 39 9.66 12.55 4.32
N ILE A 40 9.49 13.74 4.88
CA ILE A 40 8.40 14.66 4.47
C ILE A 40 8.93 15.74 3.52
N GLY A 41 8.41 15.77 2.29
CA GLY A 41 8.62 16.84 1.32
C GLY A 41 7.55 17.93 1.36
N THR A 42 7.79 19.05 0.66
CA THR A 42 6.82 20.16 0.56
C THR A 42 5.50 19.76 -0.10
N GLN A 43 5.55 18.90 -1.11
CA GLN A 43 4.36 18.35 -1.77
C GLN A 43 3.56 17.42 -0.85
N ASP A 44 4.23 16.75 0.09
CA ASP A 44 3.59 15.85 1.05
C ASP A 44 2.87 16.66 2.14
N LEU A 45 3.44 17.79 2.56
CA LEU A 45 2.78 18.75 3.46
C LEU A 45 1.54 19.38 2.83
N ASP A 46 1.62 19.79 1.56
CA ASP A 46 0.46 20.34 0.84
C ASP A 46 -0.67 19.30 0.73
N TRP A 47 -0.32 18.04 0.43
CA TRP A 47 -1.27 16.93 0.40
C TRP A 47 -1.93 16.67 1.75
N LEU A 48 -1.14 16.58 2.84
CA LEU A 48 -1.69 16.44 4.20
C LEU A 48 -2.60 17.62 4.56
N SER A 49 -2.18 18.84 4.26
CA SER A 49 -2.93 20.06 4.55
C SER A 49 -4.28 20.06 3.83
N LYS A 50 -4.32 19.67 2.56
CA LYS A 50 -5.56 19.51 1.79
C LYS A 50 -6.46 18.43 2.37
N GLY A 51 -5.90 17.27 2.73
CA GLY A 51 -6.66 16.18 3.34
C GLY A 51 -7.30 16.57 4.68
N PHE A 52 -6.53 17.17 5.59
CA PHE A 52 -7.06 17.65 6.87
C PHE A 52 -8.05 18.80 6.70
N SER A 53 -7.81 19.70 5.75
CA SER A 53 -8.77 20.77 5.43
C SER A 53 -10.12 20.20 4.97
N ALA A 54 -10.11 19.20 4.09
CA ALA A 54 -11.32 18.52 3.64
C ALA A 54 -12.02 17.76 4.78
N PHE A 55 -11.26 17.08 5.65
CA PHE A 55 -11.78 16.41 6.83
C PHE A 55 -12.50 17.38 7.77
N LEU A 56 -11.86 18.51 8.09
CA LEU A 56 -12.40 19.54 8.98
C LEU A 56 -13.60 20.27 8.35
N ALA A 57 -13.56 20.58 7.05
CA ALA A 57 -14.67 21.22 6.34
C ALA A 57 -15.95 20.37 6.34
N ASN A 58 -15.82 19.05 6.42
CA ASN A 58 -16.94 18.12 6.53
C ASN A 58 -17.29 17.77 7.98
N GLY A 59 -16.73 18.48 8.97
CA GLY A 59 -16.97 18.21 10.39
C GLY A 59 -16.56 16.80 10.85
N GLY A 60 -15.62 16.18 10.15
CA GLY A 60 -15.19 14.80 10.39
C GLY A 60 -16.15 13.72 9.87
N ALA A 61 -17.23 14.08 9.17
CA ALA A 61 -18.17 13.12 8.60
C ALA A 61 -17.57 12.25 7.47
N LEU A 62 -16.56 12.79 6.76
CA LEU A 62 -15.81 12.06 5.74
C LEU A 62 -14.56 11.42 6.38
N PRO A 63 -14.34 10.09 6.27
CA PRO A 63 -13.14 9.45 6.79
C PRO A 63 -11.85 10.03 6.20
N LEU A 64 -10.81 10.14 7.02
CA LEU A 64 -9.54 10.76 6.63
C LEU A 64 -8.88 10.04 5.46
N GLU A 65 -9.05 8.72 5.35
CA GLU A 65 -8.58 7.91 4.23
C GLU A 65 -9.18 8.40 2.92
N ARG A 66 -10.46 8.77 2.89
CA ARG A 66 -11.09 9.32 1.68
C ARG A 66 -10.57 10.72 1.36
N CYS A 67 -10.36 11.55 2.38
CA CYS A 67 -9.79 12.89 2.20
C CYS A 67 -8.36 12.85 1.64
N LEU A 68 -7.59 11.84 2.04
CA LEU A 68 -6.21 11.60 1.59
C LEU A 68 -6.12 10.67 0.37
N ARG A 69 -7.25 10.21 -0.17
CA ARG A 69 -7.31 9.26 -1.29
C ARG A 69 -6.51 7.98 -1.02
N LEU A 70 -6.59 7.48 0.20
CA LEU A 70 -6.05 6.19 0.60
C LEU A 70 -7.09 5.08 0.38
N PRO A 71 -6.67 3.81 0.22
CA PRO A 71 -7.59 2.69 0.12
C PRO A 71 -8.48 2.57 1.37
N GLY A 72 -9.79 2.82 1.23
CA GLY A 72 -10.75 2.81 2.34
C GLY A 72 -11.27 1.43 2.76
N ARG A 73 -10.76 0.33 2.18
CA ARG A 73 -11.12 -1.05 2.57
C ARG A 73 -9.88 -1.75 3.11
N ASP A 74 -9.97 -2.33 4.30
CA ASP A 74 -8.85 -2.99 4.99
C ASP A 74 -8.10 -3.99 4.11
N GLY A 75 -8.81 -4.86 3.40
CA GLY A 75 -8.18 -5.84 2.50
C GLY A 75 -7.45 -5.21 1.30
N ALA A 76 -7.94 -4.07 0.80
CA ALA A 76 -7.28 -3.33 -0.28
C ALA A 76 -6.03 -2.61 0.24
N LEU A 77 -6.12 -1.99 1.42
CA LEU A 77 -4.98 -1.34 2.06
C LEU A 77 -3.88 -2.34 2.37
N ARG A 78 -4.21 -3.48 2.99
CA ARG A 78 -3.23 -4.53 3.30
C ARG A 78 -2.57 -5.07 2.03
N ARG A 79 -3.33 -5.28 0.96
CA ARG A 79 -2.80 -5.70 -0.34
C ARG A 79 -1.81 -4.70 -0.92
N GLU A 80 -2.17 -3.42 -0.98
CA GLU A 80 -1.28 -2.40 -1.54
C GLU A 80 -0.05 -2.18 -0.65
N CYS A 81 -0.18 -2.26 0.68
CA CYS A 81 0.96 -2.27 1.60
C CYS A 81 1.91 -3.44 1.30
N ARG A 82 1.37 -4.66 1.17
CA ARG A 82 2.17 -5.84 0.79
C ARG A 82 2.89 -5.60 -0.54
N ASP A 83 2.17 -5.11 -1.55
CA ASP A 83 2.70 -4.93 -2.89
C ASP A 83 3.75 -3.82 -2.94
N TYR A 84 3.59 -2.75 -2.16
CA TYR A 84 4.61 -1.71 -1.97
C TYR A 84 5.93 -2.29 -1.47
N TRP A 85 5.87 -3.10 -0.41
CA TRP A 85 7.06 -3.71 0.17
C TRP A 85 7.69 -4.75 -0.75
N LEU A 86 6.89 -5.53 -1.48
CA LEU A 86 7.39 -6.47 -2.50
C LEU A 86 8.04 -5.74 -3.69
N ARG A 87 7.51 -4.59 -4.12
CA ARG A 87 8.17 -3.73 -5.12
C ARG A 87 9.51 -3.20 -4.62
N SER A 88 9.56 -2.80 -3.35
CA SER A 88 10.80 -2.32 -2.72
C SER A 88 11.85 -3.44 -2.64
N ALA A 89 11.45 -4.63 -2.17
CA ALA A 89 12.29 -5.83 -2.18
C ALA A 89 12.79 -6.20 -3.58
N TRP A 90 11.92 -6.08 -4.59
CA TRP A 90 12.30 -6.31 -5.98
C TRP A 90 13.40 -5.34 -6.44
N LYS A 91 13.28 -4.04 -6.15
CA LYS A 91 14.31 -3.04 -6.51
C LYS A 91 15.67 -3.34 -5.86
N MET A 92 15.69 -3.93 -4.67
CA MET A 92 16.89 -4.33 -3.94
C MET A 92 17.48 -5.66 -4.43
N THR A 93 16.72 -6.46 -5.18
CA THR A 93 17.16 -7.77 -5.66
C THR A 93 17.95 -7.61 -6.95
N GLY A 94 19.16 -8.16 -7.02
CA GLY A 94 19.88 -8.41 -8.27
C GLY A 94 20.06 -7.19 -9.19
N GLY A 95 21.16 -6.46 -9.00
CA GLY A 95 21.53 -5.22 -9.70
C GLY A 95 21.35 -5.28 -11.23
N ASP A 96 22.36 -5.74 -11.96
CA ASP A 96 22.38 -5.72 -13.43
C ASP A 96 21.60 -6.88 -14.09
N LEU A 97 20.70 -7.53 -13.35
CA LEU A 97 19.92 -8.64 -13.87
C LEU A 97 18.77 -8.16 -14.74
N SER A 98 18.36 -9.03 -15.67
CA SER A 98 17.11 -8.80 -16.40
C SER A 98 15.92 -8.71 -15.43
N PRO A 99 14.86 -7.96 -15.77
CA PRO A 99 13.70 -7.83 -14.90
C PRO A 99 13.02 -9.16 -14.54
N TRP A 100 13.05 -10.13 -15.45
CA TRP A 100 12.55 -11.47 -15.19
C TRP A 100 13.44 -12.23 -14.20
N CYS A 101 14.77 -12.26 -14.43
CA CYS A 101 15.72 -12.93 -13.53
C CYS A 101 15.67 -12.36 -12.11
N ARG A 102 15.49 -11.04 -11.98
CA ARG A 102 15.26 -10.39 -10.68
C ARG A 102 14.01 -10.90 -9.98
N SER A 103 12.94 -11.13 -10.73
CA SER A 103 11.67 -11.68 -10.20
C SER A 103 11.82 -13.15 -9.78
N GLU A 104 12.62 -13.93 -10.51
CA GLU A 104 12.97 -15.30 -10.14
C GLU A 104 13.79 -15.35 -8.84
N MET A 105 14.80 -14.49 -8.73
CA MET A 105 15.59 -14.37 -7.51
C MET A 105 14.73 -13.92 -6.33
N LEU A 106 13.89 -12.90 -6.49
CA LEU A 106 12.98 -12.47 -5.42
C LEU A 106 12.05 -13.59 -5.00
N ALA A 107 11.59 -14.44 -5.92
CA ALA A 107 10.76 -15.59 -5.58
C ALA A 107 11.51 -16.61 -4.69
N VAL A 108 12.81 -16.83 -4.94
CA VAL A 108 13.67 -17.65 -4.08
C VAL A 108 13.84 -17.01 -2.70
N GLU A 109 14.10 -15.70 -2.65
CA GLU A 109 14.27 -14.96 -1.39
C GLU A 109 12.98 -14.97 -0.55
N VAL A 110 11.82 -14.72 -1.17
CA VAL A 110 10.52 -14.77 -0.49
C VAL A 110 10.28 -16.15 0.14
N ARG A 111 10.57 -17.24 -0.58
CA ARG A 111 10.40 -18.60 -0.06
C ARG A 111 11.38 -18.90 1.07
N THR A 112 12.63 -18.47 0.92
CA THR A 112 13.68 -18.66 1.93
C THR A 112 13.32 -17.91 3.21
N PHE A 113 12.93 -16.63 3.08
CA PHE A 113 12.47 -15.80 4.17
C PHE A 113 11.26 -16.41 4.88
N ALA A 114 10.26 -16.87 4.13
CA ALA A 114 9.08 -17.53 4.69
C ALA A 114 9.44 -18.76 5.54
N ALA A 115 10.37 -19.58 5.04
CA ALA A 115 10.74 -20.84 5.67
C ALA A 115 11.65 -20.67 6.89
N ARG A 116 12.52 -19.66 6.90
CA ARG A 116 13.58 -19.50 7.90
C ARG A 116 13.34 -18.31 8.82
N GLN A 117 13.35 -17.10 8.27
CA GLN A 117 13.25 -15.85 9.04
C GLN A 117 11.84 -15.66 9.60
N TRP A 118 10.81 -15.78 8.77
CA TRP A 118 9.45 -15.44 9.15
C TRP A 118 8.93 -16.28 10.32
N VAL A 119 9.26 -17.58 10.37
CA VAL A 119 8.91 -18.46 11.49
C VAL A 119 9.39 -17.88 12.82
N ARG A 120 10.59 -17.28 12.84
CA ARG A 120 11.22 -16.67 14.01
C ARG A 120 10.73 -15.24 14.26
N TRP A 121 10.41 -14.50 13.20
CA TRP A 121 10.16 -13.05 13.27
C TRP A 121 8.69 -12.67 13.36
N ARG A 122 7.75 -13.59 13.07
CA ARG A 122 6.31 -13.30 13.02
C ARG A 122 5.71 -12.69 14.30
N THR A 123 6.32 -12.95 15.46
CA THR A 123 5.89 -12.42 16.76
C THR A 123 6.58 -11.11 17.15
N LEU A 124 7.59 -10.67 16.40
CA LEU A 124 8.29 -9.43 16.66
C LEU A 124 7.43 -8.23 16.29
N GLN A 125 7.55 -7.16 17.07
CA GLN A 125 6.86 -5.89 16.80
C GLN A 125 7.63 -5.04 15.77
N SER A 126 8.94 -5.18 15.73
CA SER A 126 9.84 -4.47 14.82
C SER A 126 10.84 -5.43 14.18
N VAL A 127 11.42 -4.99 13.08
CA VAL A 127 12.50 -5.70 12.39
C VAL A 127 13.74 -5.77 13.31
N PRO A 128 14.47 -6.90 13.33
CA PRO A 128 15.78 -6.98 14.00
C PRO A 128 16.77 -5.92 13.48
N PRO A 129 17.65 -5.37 14.34
CA PRO A 129 18.56 -4.29 13.96
C PRO A 129 19.64 -4.70 12.94
N ASP A 130 19.92 -6.00 12.81
CA ASP A 130 20.88 -6.60 11.91
C ASP A 130 20.27 -7.09 10.58
N ALA A 131 18.95 -6.93 10.40
CA ALA A 131 18.28 -7.35 9.19
C ALA A 131 18.73 -6.50 8.00
N SER A 132 18.95 -7.16 6.86
CA SER A 132 19.21 -6.46 5.60
C SER A 132 18.00 -5.62 5.16
N GLU A 133 18.22 -4.65 4.25
CA GLU A 133 17.12 -3.88 3.67
C GLU A 133 16.09 -4.77 2.97
N LEU A 134 16.55 -5.83 2.30
CA LEU A 134 15.69 -6.83 1.66
C LEU A 134 14.84 -7.57 2.70
N GLU A 135 15.44 -8.05 3.79
CA GLU A 135 14.72 -8.72 4.87
C GLU A 135 13.75 -7.78 5.60
N THR A 136 14.11 -6.51 5.75
CA THR A 136 13.24 -5.45 6.28
C THR A 136 12.00 -5.30 5.40
N ALA A 137 12.17 -5.17 4.09
CA ALA A 137 11.06 -5.09 3.15
C ALA A 137 10.19 -6.36 3.18
N LEU A 138 10.80 -7.55 3.20
CA LEU A 138 10.05 -8.80 3.31
C LEU A 138 9.31 -8.93 4.65
N PHE A 139 9.89 -8.51 5.77
CA PHE A 139 9.19 -8.49 7.06
C PHE A 139 7.91 -7.65 6.98
N HIS A 140 7.99 -6.43 6.45
CA HIS A 140 6.83 -5.57 6.32
C HIS A 140 5.79 -6.12 5.33
N ALA A 141 6.23 -6.77 4.24
CA ALA A 141 5.33 -7.45 3.32
C ALA A 141 4.54 -8.57 4.01
N PHE A 142 5.21 -9.41 4.82
CA PHE A 142 4.57 -10.51 5.56
C PHE A 142 3.67 -10.03 6.69
N ARG A 143 3.99 -8.88 7.31
CA ARG A 143 3.15 -8.24 8.34
C ARG A 143 1.84 -7.65 7.81
N ALA A 144 1.68 -7.53 6.50
CA ALA A 144 0.42 -7.07 5.93
C ALA A 144 -0.76 -8.06 6.10
N TYR A 145 -0.54 -9.26 6.67
CA TYR A 145 -1.57 -10.30 6.91
C TYR A 145 -2.37 -10.70 5.66
N GLU A 146 -1.78 -10.53 4.49
CA GLU A 146 -2.32 -10.99 3.21
C GLU A 146 -1.46 -12.14 2.69
N ARG A 147 -2.05 -12.99 1.83
CA ARG A 147 -1.28 -14.08 1.20
C ARG A 147 -0.09 -13.51 0.45
N ILE A 148 1.11 -14.01 0.73
CA ILE A 148 2.32 -13.59 0.03
C ILE A 148 2.44 -14.32 -1.32
N PRO A 149 2.60 -13.61 -2.44
CA PRO A 149 2.94 -14.21 -3.72
C PRO A 149 4.33 -14.84 -3.68
N VAL A 150 4.45 -16.08 -4.14
CA VAL A 150 5.69 -16.88 -4.05
C VAL A 150 6.26 -17.26 -5.41
N THR A 151 5.57 -16.90 -6.50
CA THR A 151 5.99 -17.23 -7.86
C THR A 151 6.62 -16.01 -8.53
N ALA A 152 7.64 -16.25 -9.37
CA ALA A 152 8.32 -15.20 -10.13
C ALA A 152 7.33 -14.39 -10.98
N MET A 153 6.35 -15.05 -11.60
CA MET A 153 5.31 -14.40 -12.40
C MET A 153 4.49 -13.38 -11.60
N GLN A 154 4.00 -13.76 -10.42
CA GLN A 154 3.20 -12.86 -9.59
C GLN A 154 4.03 -11.67 -9.09
N LEU A 155 5.27 -11.93 -8.69
CA LEU A 155 6.20 -10.90 -8.23
C LEU A 155 6.60 -9.96 -9.38
N HIS A 156 6.79 -10.50 -10.59
CA HIS A 156 7.03 -9.71 -11.79
C HIS A 156 5.84 -8.81 -12.11
N ASN A 157 4.62 -9.35 -12.03
CA ASN A 157 3.40 -8.56 -12.26
C ASN A 157 3.24 -7.44 -11.22
N ILE A 158 3.61 -7.68 -9.96
CA ILE A 158 3.59 -6.65 -8.91
C ILE A 158 4.66 -5.59 -9.17
N ALA A 159 5.86 -6.00 -9.57
CA ALA A 159 6.99 -5.12 -9.86
C ALA A 159 6.72 -4.20 -11.06
N HIS A 160 6.10 -4.74 -12.11
CA HIS A 160 5.97 -4.06 -13.40
C HIS A 160 4.59 -3.51 -13.71
N HIS A 161 3.60 -3.78 -12.86
CA HIS A 161 2.17 -3.71 -13.15
C HIS A 161 1.81 -3.11 -14.52
N ARG A 162 1.57 -4.02 -15.48
CA ARG A 162 0.91 -3.70 -16.75
C ARG A 162 -0.42 -3.04 -16.42
N ARG A 163 -0.61 -1.85 -16.98
CA ARG A 163 -1.92 -1.22 -17.21
C ARG A 163 -2.83 -2.27 -17.85
N HIS A 164 -3.69 -2.90 -17.06
CA HIS A 164 -4.86 -3.54 -17.62
C HIS A 164 -5.96 -2.50 -17.56
N SER A 165 -6.09 -1.82 -18.70
CA SER A 165 -7.27 -1.04 -19.08
C SER A 165 -8.54 -1.86 -18.93
#